data_AF-A0A953YHI6-F1
#
_entry.id   AF-A0A953YHI6-F1
#
_cell.length_a   1.000
_cell.length_b   1.000
_cell.length_c   1.000
_cell.angle_alpha   90.00
_cell.angle_beta   90.00
_cell.angle_gamma   90.00
#
_symmetry.space_group_name_H-M   'P 1'
#
loop_
_entity.id
_entity.type
_entity.pdbx_description
1 polymer ?
#
loop_
_entity_poly.entity_id
_entity_poly.type
_entity_poly.pdbx_seq_one_letter_code
_entity_poly.pdbx_strand_id
1 'polypeptide(L)'
;ASFDLIVSNLSLHWVNDLPGALVQINRALRPDGLFLATLIGGETLWELRQVLVEAEARVLGGASQRLSPLVQLRDAAGLLQRAGFALPVADSQTVTVTYPSLFRLVADLRGMGQTAVHRLRDRRVLPRRFWVEAAALYAEKFGNAEGRITATFEVISLAGWAPATSQPKPKRPGSATHSL
;
A
#
# COMPACT_ATOMS: atom_id res chain seq x y z
N ALA A 1 19.59 -9.97 -18.37
CA ALA A 1 18.59 -8.94 -18.68
C ALA A 1 17.93 -9.27 -20.00
N SER A 2 16.59 -9.34 -20.03
CA SER A 2 15.84 -9.86 -21.18
C SER A 2 14.58 -9.04 -21.52
N PHE A 3 14.11 -8.16 -20.63
CA PHE A 3 12.84 -7.45 -20.78
C PHE A 3 13.04 -5.96 -21.01
N ASP A 4 12.27 -5.38 -21.93
CA ASP A 4 12.24 -3.92 -22.15
C ASP A 4 11.23 -3.22 -21.21
N LEU A 5 10.22 -3.96 -20.74
CA LEU A 5 9.18 -3.48 -19.82
C LEU A 5 8.78 -4.58 -18.83
N ILE A 6 8.67 -4.24 -17.55
CA ILE A 6 8.03 -5.08 -16.53
C ILE A 6 6.91 -4.27 -15.88
N VAL A 7 5.71 -4.85 -15.82
CA VAL A 7 4.54 -4.25 -15.18
C VAL A 7 4.06 -5.15 -14.04
N SER A 8 3.79 -4.56 -12.87
CA SER A 8 3.15 -5.24 -11.75
C SER A 8 1.97 -4.43 -11.21
N ASN A 9 0.75 -4.87 -11.50
CA ASN A 9 -0.47 -4.20 -11.03
C ASN A 9 -1.01 -4.88 -9.76
N LEU A 10 -1.12 -4.13 -8.66
CA LEU A 10 -1.72 -4.55 -7.38
C LEU A 10 -1.28 -5.94 -6.89
N SER A 11 0.01 -6.25 -6.97
CA SER A 11 0.55 -7.57 -6.59
C SER A 11 1.68 -7.50 -5.58
N LEU A 12 2.64 -6.60 -5.79
CA LEU A 12 3.88 -6.54 -5.01
C LEU A 12 3.68 -6.28 -3.49
N HIS A 13 2.52 -5.78 -3.05
CA HIS A 13 2.18 -5.62 -1.62
C HIS A 13 1.94 -6.97 -0.90
N TRP A 14 1.82 -8.07 -1.65
CA TRP A 14 1.74 -9.43 -1.13
C TRP A 14 3.10 -10.13 -0.99
N VAL A 15 4.17 -9.52 -1.51
CA VAL A 15 5.49 -10.15 -1.53
C VAL A 15 6.19 -9.95 -0.19
N ASN A 16 6.64 -11.06 0.41
CA ASN A 16 7.33 -11.03 1.71
C ASN A 16 8.71 -10.36 1.63
N ASP A 17 9.41 -10.51 0.51
CA ASP A 17 10.71 -9.86 0.23
C ASP A 17 10.58 -8.87 -0.92
N LEU A 18 9.85 -7.78 -0.66
CA LEU A 18 9.70 -6.68 -1.62
C LEU A 18 11.06 -6.08 -2.07
N PRO A 19 12.04 -5.82 -1.18
CA PRO A 19 13.36 -5.35 -1.61
C PRO A 19 14.05 -6.32 -2.58
N GLY A 20 14.09 -7.62 -2.27
CA GLY A 20 14.68 -8.62 -3.14
C GLY A 20 13.96 -8.73 -4.47
N ALA A 21 12.62 -8.70 -4.47
CA ALA A 21 11.83 -8.72 -5.70
C ALA A 21 12.17 -7.52 -6.61
N LEU A 22 12.27 -6.31 -6.06
CA LEU A 22 12.63 -5.11 -6.83
C LEU A 22 14.05 -5.21 -7.41
N VAL A 23 15.02 -5.75 -6.66
CA VAL A 23 16.37 -6.00 -7.17
C VAL A 23 16.36 -6.99 -8.34
N GLN A 24 15.58 -8.06 -8.26
CA GLN A 24 15.49 -9.04 -9.34
C GLN A 24 14.78 -8.45 -10.57
N ILE A 25 13.73 -7.65 -10.39
CA ILE A 25 13.05 -6.92 -11.47
C ILE A 25 14.06 -6.02 -12.20
N ASN A 26 14.84 -5.22 -11.46
CA ASN A 26 15.84 -4.33 -12.06
C ASN A 26 16.90 -5.12 -12.86
N ARG A 27 17.37 -6.26 -12.35
CA ARG A 27 18.32 -7.14 -13.07
C ARG A 27 17.74 -7.82 -14.30
N ALA A 28 16.44 -8.06 -14.31
CA ALA A 28 15.73 -8.69 -15.41
C ALA A 28 15.51 -7.72 -16.59
N LEU A 29 15.42 -6.42 -16.31
CA LEU A 29 15.31 -5.36 -17.32
C LEU A 29 16.61 -5.17 -18.10
N ARG A 30 16.50 -4.96 -19.41
CA ARG A 30 17.59 -4.48 -20.27
C ARG A 30 17.98 -3.06 -19.87
N PRO A 31 19.20 -2.59 -20.20
CA PRO A 31 19.56 -1.19 -20.01
C PRO A 31 18.47 -0.28 -20.60
N ASP A 32 18.03 0.71 -19.82
CA ASP A 32 16.95 1.64 -20.17
C ASP A 32 15.54 1.01 -20.27
N GLY A 33 15.39 -0.24 -19.84
CA GLY A 33 14.09 -0.89 -19.70
C GLY A 33 13.27 -0.29 -18.56
N LEU A 34 11.96 -0.24 -18.73
CA LEU A 34 11.02 0.41 -17.82
C LEU A 34 10.39 -0.57 -16.83
N PHE A 35 10.29 -0.19 -15.58
CA PHE A 35 9.45 -0.81 -14.57
C PHE A 35 8.26 0.10 -14.24
N LEU A 36 7.06 -0.48 -14.22
CA LEU A 36 5.84 0.15 -13.72
C LEU A 36 5.17 -0.74 -12.69
N ALA A 37 4.72 -0.17 -11.58
CA ALA A 37 3.91 -0.92 -10.64
C ALA A 37 2.87 -0.08 -9.92
N THR A 38 1.81 -0.74 -9.47
CA THR A 38 0.85 -0.21 -8.51
C THR A 38 0.76 -1.13 -7.30
N LEU A 39 0.62 -0.52 -6.13
CA LEU A 39 0.62 -1.16 -4.83
C LEU A 39 -0.51 -0.59 -3.99
N ILE A 40 -1.05 -1.40 -3.08
CA ILE A 40 -1.89 -0.88 -2.01
C ILE A 40 -0.98 -0.29 -0.92
N GLY A 41 -1.21 0.98 -0.59
CA GLY A 41 -0.36 1.77 0.30
C GLY A 41 -0.81 1.76 1.77
N GLY A 42 0.07 2.25 2.64
CA GLY A 42 -0.06 2.29 4.09
C GLY A 42 -1.30 3.00 4.62
N GLU A 43 -1.82 3.99 3.90
CA GLU A 43 -3.02 4.74 4.27
C GLU A 43 -4.32 3.97 3.97
N THR A 44 -4.22 2.79 3.36
CA THR A 44 -5.38 1.94 3.11
C THR A 44 -6.00 1.42 4.40
N LEU A 45 -7.32 1.60 4.50
CA LEU A 45 -8.21 1.12 5.56
C LEU A 45 -7.79 1.62 6.94
N TRP A 46 -7.27 2.85 7.02
CA TRP A 46 -6.88 3.44 8.29
C TRP A 46 -8.08 3.57 9.25
N GLU A 47 -9.28 3.84 8.73
CA GLU A 47 -10.53 3.90 9.50
C GLU A 47 -10.84 2.53 10.14
N LEU A 48 -10.80 1.47 9.33
CA LEU A 48 -11.01 0.10 9.77
C LEU A 48 -9.94 -0.30 10.80
N ARG A 49 -8.67 0.06 10.57
CA ARG A 49 -7.56 -0.23 11.50
C ARG A 49 -7.84 0.37 12.87
N GLN A 50 -8.22 1.65 12.90
CA GLN A 50 -8.54 2.36 14.14
C GLN A 50 -9.71 1.70 14.87
N VAL A 51 -10.81 1.42 14.16
CA VAL A 51 -12.00 0.79 14.73
C VAL A 51 -11.70 -0.59 15.32
N LEU A 52 -10.96 -1.43 14.59
CA LEU A 52 -10.66 -2.78 15.06
C LEU A 52 -9.74 -2.77 16.29
N VAL A 53 -8.74 -1.88 16.32
CA VAL A 53 -7.86 -1.71 17.49
C VAL A 53 -8.65 -1.25 18.70
N GLU A 54 -9.54 -0.26 18.54
CA GLU A 54 -10.35 0.27 19.64
C GLU A 54 -11.37 -0.76 20.15
N ALA A 55 -12.08 -1.44 19.24
CA ALA A 55 -13.01 -2.51 19.61
C ALA A 55 -12.29 -3.65 20.34
N GLU A 56 -11.08 -4.00 19.91
CA GLU A 56 -10.29 -5.04 20.57
C GLU A 56 -9.87 -4.62 21.97
N ALA A 57 -9.43 -3.36 22.14
CA ALA A 57 -9.05 -2.82 23.43
C ALA A 57 -10.24 -2.85 24.42
N ARG A 58 -11.43 -2.44 23.97
CA ARG A 58 -12.64 -2.43 24.80
C ARG A 58 -13.14 -3.83 25.18
N VAL A 59 -13.09 -4.76 24.23
CA VAL A 59 -13.77 -6.07 24.37
C VAL A 59 -12.85 -7.17 24.90
N LEU A 60 -11.56 -7.08 24.57
CA LEU A 60 -10.55 -8.11 24.85
C LEU A 60 -9.39 -7.61 25.70
N GLY A 61 -9.31 -6.31 26.01
CA GLY A 61 -8.26 -5.74 26.86
C GLY A 61 -6.89 -5.67 26.18
N GLY A 62 -6.83 -5.62 24.86
CA GLY A 62 -5.57 -5.52 24.11
C GLY A 62 -5.78 -5.11 22.66
N ALA A 63 -4.69 -5.00 21.90
CA ALA A 63 -4.73 -4.66 20.48
C ALA A 63 -3.90 -5.66 19.68
N SER A 64 -4.39 -6.05 18.50
CA SER A 64 -3.64 -6.89 17.58
C SER A 64 -3.68 -6.33 16.16
N GLN A 65 -2.67 -6.69 15.37
CA GLN A 65 -2.60 -6.27 13.97
C GLN A 65 -3.57 -7.11 13.14
N ARG A 66 -4.79 -6.60 12.94
CA ARG A 66 -5.86 -7.26 12.17
C ARG A 66 -5.79 -7.05 10.65
N LEU A 67 -4.92 -6.15 10.19
CA LEU A 67 -4.67 -5.84 8.77
C LEU A 67 -3.21 -6.09 8.42
N SER A 68 -2.95 -6.54 7.19
CA SER A 68 -1.57 -6.71 6.71
C SER A 68 -0.78 -5.40 6.81
N PRO A 69 0.52 -5.46 7.13
CA PRO A 69 1.39 -4.29 6.99
C PRO A 69 1.46 -3.91 5.51
N LEU A 70 1.36 -2.62 5.22
CA LEU A 70 1.41 -2.07 3.87
C LEU A 70 2.53 -1.03 3.82
N VAL A 71 3.12 -0.87 2.64
CA VAL A 71 4.27 0.02 2.46
C VAL A 71 3.83 1.48 2.45
N GLN A 72 4.60 2.34 3.09
CA GLN A 72 4.42 3.79 3.04
C GLN A 72 5.05 4.36 1.76
N LEU A 73 4.48 5.43 1.20
CA LEU A 73 4.99 6.05 -0.04
C LEU A 73 6.50 6.35 0.01
N ARG A 74 6.96 6.94 1.12
CA ARG A 74 8.38 7.27 1.33
C ARG A 74 9.27 6.02 1.29
N ASP A 75 8.82 4.94 1.90
CA ASP A 75 9.57 3.68 1.94
C ASP A 75 9.61 3.02 0.55
N ALA A 76 8.51 3.08 -0.20
CA ALA A 76 8.45 2.59 -1.57
C ALA A 76 9.41 3.36 -2.50
N ALA A 77 9.45 4.69 -2.38
CA ALA A 77 10.40 5.53 -3.10
C ALA A 77 11.87 5.17 -2.76
N GLY A 78 12.16 5.01 -1.46
CA GLY A 78 13.47 4.60 -0.99
C GLY A 78 13.87 3.18 -1.45
N LEU A 79 12.90 2.27 -1.58
CA LEU A 79 13.14 0.91 -2.09
C LEU A 79 13.56 0.91 -3.56
N LEU A 80 12.96 1.76 -4.42
CA LEU A 80 13.40 1.88 -5.81
C LEU A 80 14.86 2.34 -5.91
N GLN A 81 15.23 3.34 -5.11
CA GLN A 81 16.62 3.83 -5.05
C GLN A 81 17.58 2.73 -4.58
N ARG A 82 17.23 2.01 -3.50
CA ARG A 82 18.06 0.91 -2.99
C ARG A 82 18.16 -0.27 -3.95
N ALA A 83 17.11 -0.52 -4.73
CA ALA A 83 17.11 -1.55 -5.77
C ALA A 83 17.92 -1.14 -7.02
N GLY A 84 18.38 0.11 -7.10
CA GLY A 84 19.26 0.61 -8.15
C GLY A 84 18.52 1.06 -9.41
N PHE A 85 17.23 1.39 -9.31
CA PHE A 85 16.52 2.01 -10.43
C PHE A 85 17.04 3.42 -10.69
N ALA A 86 17.22 3.76 -11.97
CA ALA A 86 17.42 5.12 -12.43
C ALA A 86 16.09 5.86 -12.54
N LEU A 87 16.13 7.17 -12.34
CA LEU A 87 14.96 8.06 -12.45
C LEU A 87 13.72 7.54 -11.66
N PRO A 88 13.87 7.16 -10.37
CA PRO A 88 12.77 6.56 -9.64
C PRO A 88 11.67 7.59 -9.39
N VAL A 89 10.43 7.21 -9.70
CA VAL A 89 9.22 7.98 -9.44
C VAL A 89 8.33 7.16 -8.53
N ALA A 90 7.82 7.81 -7.48
CA ALA A 90 6.81 7.24 -6.62
C ALA A 90 5.75 8.33 -6.38
N ASP A 91 4.50 7.96 -6.59
CA ASP A 91 3.34 8.83 -6.36
C ASP A 91 2.24 8.01 -5.66
N SER A 92 1.31 8.68 -5.00
CA SER A 92 0.19 8.03 -4.32
C SER A 92 -1.11 8.75 -4.61
N GLN A 93 -2.16 7.98 -4.89
CA GLN A 93 -3.52 8.49 -4.96
C GLN A 93 -4.38 7.79 -3.91
N THR A 94 -5.16 8.59 -3.19
CA THR A 94 -6.16 8.08 -2.26
C THR A 94 -7.54 8.08 -2.91
N VAL A 95 -8.24 6.96 -2.78
CA VAL A 95 -9.63 6.77 -3.21
C VAL A 95 -10.47 6.46 -1.99
N THR A 96 -11.46 7.31 -1.75
CA THR A 96 -12.42 7.14 -0.66
C THR A 96 -13.72 6.56 -1.23
N VAL A 97 -14.17 5.46 -0.66
CA VAL A 97 -15.43 4.80 -1.04
C VAL A 97 -16.33 4.63 0.19
N THR A 98 -17.63 4.45 -0.03
CA THR A 98 -18.58 4.24 1.07
C THR A 98 -19.22 2.87 1.02
N TYR A 99 -19.45 2.27 2.18
CA TYR A 99 -20.08 0.97 2.37
C TYR A 99 -21.32 1.07 3.25
N PRO A 100 -22.36 0.24 3.02
CA PRO A 100 -23.55 0.26 3.86
C PRO A 100 -23.30 -0.24 5.29
N SER A 101 -22.25 -1.03 5.52
CA SER A 101 -21.87 -1.50 6.87
C SER A 101 -20.46 -2.09 6.90
N LEU A 102 -19.92 -2.23 8.12
CA LEU A 102 -18.67 -2.95 8.38
C LEU A 102 -18.70 -4.37 7.81
N PHE A 103 -19.83 -5.07 7.93
CA PHE A 103 -19.97 -6.45 7.47
C PHE A 103 -19.85 -6.56 5.95
N ARG A 104 -20.40 -5.59 5.20
CA ARG A 104 -20.26 -5.57 3.74
C ARG A 104 -18.82 -5.31 3.33
N LEU A 105 -18.15 -4.34 3.96
CA LEU A 105 -16.74 -4.04 3.76
C LEU A 105 -15.87 -5.29 4.01
N VAL A 106 -16.03 -5.94 5.17
CA VAL A 106 -15.28 -7.17 5.51
C VAL A 106 -15.57 -8.31 4.53
N ALA A 107 -16.80 -8.44 4.04
CA ALA A 107 -17.14 -9.43 3.01
C ALA A 107 -16.40 -9.16 1.69
N ASP A 108 -16.31 -7.91 1.26
CA ASP A 108 -15.54 -7.55 0.05
C ASP A 108 -14.05 -7.75 0.22
N LEU A 109 -13.48 -7.36 1.37
CA LEU A 109 -12.07 -7.61 1.65
C LEU A 109 -11.75 -9.11 1.66
N ARG A 110 -12.67 -9.96 2.13
CA ARG A 110 -12.55 -11.42 2.01
C ARG A 110 -12.59 -11.89 0.56
N GLY A 111 -13.53 -11.38 -0.22
CA GLY A 111 -13.64 -11.69 -1.65
C GLY A 111 -12.41 -11.29 -2.46
N MET A 112 -11.78 -10.16 -2.11
CA MET A 112 -10.54 -9.67 -2.72
C MET A 112 -9.27 -10.40 -2.24
N GLY A 113 -9.38 -11.30 -1.26
CA GLY A 113 -8.22 -11.91 -0.60
C GLY A 113 -7.43 -10.96 0.31
N GLN A 114 -7.90 -9.73 0.52
CA GLN A 114 -7.26 -8.65 1.29
C GLN A 114 -7.46 -8.80 2.81
N THR A 115 -7.48 -10.04 3.30
CA THR A 115 -7.47 -10.33 4.74
C THR A 115 -6.04 -10.40 5.26
N ALA A 116 -5.84 -10.12 6.55
CA ALA A 116 -4.51 -10.28 7.14
C ALA A 116 -4.05 -11.75 7.10
N VAL A 117 -2.98 -12.02 6.36
CA VAL A 117 -2.33 -13.35 6.27
C VAL A 117 -0.84 -13.31 6.64
N HIS A 118 -0.38 -12.24 7.27
CA HIS A 118 1.00 -12.15 7.77
C HIS A 118 1.25 -13.16 8.90
N ARG A 119 2.51 -13.62 9.04
CA ARG A 119 2.91 -14.70 9.95
C ARG A 119 2.61 -14.42 11.42
N LEU A 120 2.70 -13.16 11.83
CA LEU A 120 2.50 -12.71 13.21
C LEU A 120 1.04 -12.38 13.55
N ARG A 121 0.08 -12.68 12.65
CA ARG A 121 -1.32 -12.35 12.88
C ARG A 121 -1.86 -13.11 14.10
N ASP A 122 -2.71 -12.43 14.86
CA ASP A 122 -3.48 -13.08 15.90
C ASP A 122 -4.58 -13.96 15.29
N ARG A 123 -4.55 -15.25 15.64
CA ARG A 123 -5.45 -16.30 15.11
C ARG A 123 -6.67 -16.55 16.00
N ARG A 124 -6.83 -15.82 17.11
CA ARG A 124 -7.99 -15.94 17.99
C ARG A 124 -9.28 -15.67 17.21
N VAL A 125 -10.28 -16.51 17.46
CA VAL A 125 -11.64 -16.29 16.95
C VAL A 125 -12.26 -15.15 17.75
N LEU A 126 -12.70 -14.11 17.05
CA LEU A 126 -13.28 -12.93 17.69
C LEU A 126 -14.73 -13.22 18.13
N PRO A 127 -15.11 -12.88 19.38
CA PRO A 127 -16.46 -13.12 19.86
C PRO A 127 -17.47 -12.20 19.15
N ARG A 128 -18.74 -12.59 19.09
CA ARG A 128 -19.80 -11.78 18.44
C ARG A 128 -19.85 -10.33 18.95
N ARG A 129 -19.66 -10.13 20.27
CA ARG A 129 -19.63 -8.78 20.89
C ARG A 129 -18.55 -7.86 20.31
N PHE A 130 -17.42 -8.41 19.85
CA PHE A 130 -16.38 -7.62 19.19
C PHE A 130 -16.90 -7.01 17.89
N TRP A 131 -17.60 -7.79 17.07
CA TRP A 131 -18.10 -7.32 15.78
C TRP A 131 -19.25 -6.31 15.93
N VAL A 132 -20.08 -6.46 16.97
CA VAL A 132 -21.11 -5.48 17.31
C VAL A 132 -20.48 -4.15 17.73
N GLU A 133 -19.49 -4.18 18.63
CA GLU A 133 -18.75 -2.99 19.06
C GLU A 133 -18.03 -2.31 17.89
N ALA A 134 -17.32 -3.08 17.07
CA ALA A 134 -16.61 -2.55 15.90
C ALA A 134 -17.58 -1.89 14.90
N ALA A 135 -18.74 -2.49 14.65
CA ALA A 135 -19.73 -1.90 13.73
C ALA A 135 -20.30 -0.58 14.28
N ALA A 136 -20.59 -0.52 15.59
CA ALA A 136 -21.07 0.70 16.25
C ALA A 136 -20.01 1.81 16.20
N LEU A 137 -18.76 1.49 16.56
CA LEU A 137 -17.63 2.42 16.51
C LEU A 137 -17.36 2.96 15.11
N TYR A 138 -17.47 2.10 14.09
CA TYR A 138 -17.28 2.53 12.71
C TYR A 138 -18.36 3.52 12.29
N ALA A 139 -19.63 3.21 12.57
CA ALA A 139 -20.74 4.09 12.26
C ALA A 139 -20.65 5.44 13.01
N GLU A 140 -20.23 5.42 14.28
CA GLU A 140 -20.05 6.62 15.10
C GLU A 140 -18.94 7.54 14.55
N LYS A 141 -17.77 6.97 14.22
CA LYS A 141 -16.57 7.76 13.89
C LYS A 141 -16.46 8.12 12.41
N PHE A 142 -16.95 7.24 11.53
CA PHE A 142 -16.74 7.32 10.09
C PHE A 142 -18.04 7.11 9.30
N GLY A 143 -19.19 7.23 9.96
CA GLY A 143 -20.50 7.29 9.33
C GLY A 143 -20.72 8.62 8.61
N ASN A 144 -21.43 8.59 7.49
CA ASN A 144 -21.88 9.78 6.77
C ASN A 144 -23.39 10.03 7.01
N ALA A 145 -23.90 11.15 6.49
CA ALA A 145 -25.31 11.54 6.64
C ALA A 145 -26.32 10.53 6.04
N GLU A 146 -25.86 9.63 5.16
CA GLU A 146 -26.67 8.60 4.53
C GLU A 146 -26.66 7.27 5.32
N GLY A 147 -26.01 7.23 6.50
CA GLY A 147 -25.87 6.02 7.30
C GLY A 147 -24.88 5.00 6.71
N ARG A 148 -24.00 5.42 5.81
CA ARG A 148 -22.91 4.60 5.24
C ARG A 148 -21.60 4.90 5.95
N ILE A 149 -20.68 3.95 5.93
CA ILE A 149 -19.32 4.13 6.47
C ILE A 149 -18.31 4.42 5.36
N THR A 150 -17.31 5.22 5.67
CA THR A 150 -16.20 5.53 4.76
C THR A 150 -15.06 4.50 4.85
N ALA A 151 -14.46 4.15 3.73
CA ALA A 151 -13.25 3.35 3.67
C ALA A 151 -12.26 3.95 2.67
N THR A 152 -11.05 4.20 3.14
CA THR A 152 -9.99 4.79 2.33
C THR A 152 -9.08 3.72 1.74
N PHE A 153 -8.70 3.86 0.47
CA PHE A 153 -7.74 3.01 -0.22
C PHE A 153 -6.65 3.88 -0.84
N GLU A 154 -5.39 3.57 -0.58
CA GLU A 154 -4.26 4.24 -1.19
C GLU A 154 -3.67 3.35 -2.27
N VAL A 155 -3.47 3.92 -3.46
CA VAL A 155 -2.76 3.27 -4.55
C VAL A 155 -1.45 4.02 -4.76
N ILE A 156 -0.34 3.36 -4.44
CA ILE A 156 1.01 3.86 -4.72
C ILE A 156 1.40 3.41 -6.13
N SER A 157 1.74 4.36 -6.99
CA SER A 157 2.28 4.14 -8.32
C SER A 157 3.80 4.31 -8.30
N LEU A 158 4.51 3.34 -8.88
CA LEU A 158 5.96 3.31 -8.97
C LEU A 158 6.39 3.25 -10.42
N ALA A 159 7.41 4.02 -10.77
CA ALA A 159 8.12 3.90 -12.03
C ALA A 159 9.62 4.01 -11.83
N GLY A 160 10.40 3.35 -12.68
CA GLY A 160 11.85 3.44 -12.68
C GLY A 160 12.45 2.73 -13.87
N TRP A 161 13.66 3.11 -14.24
CA TRP A 161 14.37 2.52 -15.36
C TRP A 161 15.56 1.71 -14.88
N ALA A 162 15.92 0.66 -15.61
CA ALA A 162 17.20 0.02 -15.41
C ALA A 162 18.33 0.99 -15.82
N PRO A 163 19.44 1.08 -15.06
CA PRO A 163 20.52 2.01 -15.37
C PRO A 163 21.08 1.83 -16.78
N ALA A 164 21.24 2.92 -17.51
CA ALA A 164 21.86 2.95 -18.83
C ALA A 164 22.72 4.20 -19.04
N THR A 165 23.74 4.10 -19.89
CA THR A 165 24.63 5.22 -20.21
C THR A 165 23.96 6.29 -21.08
N SER A 166 22.88 5.93 -21.78
CA SER A 166 22.06 6.81 -22.62
C SER A 166 21.16 7.75 -21.82
N GLN A 167 20.94 7.49 -20.52
CA GLN A 167 19.99 8.23 -19.72
C GLN A 167 20.45 9.67 -19.45
N PRO A 168 19.51 10.64 -19.38
CA PRO A 168 19.83 12.02 -19.07
C PRO A 168 20.54 12.13 -17.73
N LYS A 169 21.72 12.77 -17.72
CA LYS A 169 22.44 13.07 -16.48
C LYS A 169 22.01 14.44 -15.95
N PRO A 170 21.84 14.61 -14.62
CA PRO A 170 21.66 15.92 -14.03
C PRO A 170 22.77 16.86 -14.50
N LYS A 171 22.40 18.08 -14.89
CA LYS A 171 23.36 19.13 -15.18
C LYS A 171 24.22 19.40 -13.95
N ARG A 172 25.49 19.75 -14.15
CA ARG A 172 26.38 20.08 -13.04
C ARG A 172 25.82 21.30 -12.29
N PRO A 173 25.81 21.31 -10.95
CA PRO A 173 25.46 22.52 -10.19
C PRO A 173 26.27 23.73 -10.71
N GLY A 174 25.58 24.84 -10.98
CA GLY A 174 26.20 26.06 -11.55
C GLY A 174 26.30 26.12 -13.08
N SER A 175 25.84 25.11 -13.83
CA SER A 175 25.84 25.15 -15.30
C SER A 175 24.58 25.81 -15.90
N ALA A 176 23.91 26.69 -15.16
CA ALA A 176 22.76 27.44 -15.65
C ALA A 176 23.26 28.57 -16.55
N THR A 177 22.87 28.56 -17.83
CA THR A 177 23.23 29.61 -18.82
C THR A 177 22.27 30.79 -18.83
N HIS A 178 21.16 30.71 -18.09
CA HIS A 178 20.20 31.80 -17.93
C HIS A 178 19.86 31.99 -16.45
N SER A 179 19.99 33.22 -15.98
CA SER A 179 19.33 33.66 -14.74
C SER A 179 17.87 33.95 -15.05
N LEU A 180 16.99 33.59 -14.13
CA LEU A 180 15.62 34.13 -14.09
C LEU A 180 15.65 35.63 -13.83
#